data_AF-A0A964QQW9-F1
#
_entry.id   AF-A0A964QQW9-F1
#
_cell.length_a   1.000
_cell.length_b   1.000
_cell.length_c   1.000
_cell.angle_alpha   90.00
_cell.angle_beta   90.00
_cell.angle_gamma   90.00
#
_symmetry.space_group_name_H-M   'P 1'
#
loop_
_entity.id
_entity.type
_entity.pdbx_description
1 polymer ?
#
loop_
_entity_poly.entity_id
_entity_poly.type
_entity_poly.pdbx_seq_one_letter_code
_entity_poly.pdbx_strand_id
1 'polypeptide(L)'
;MTVGQPNEVSVEPPRWETIEELFAALESPLLNYAVRLFNELDVAEDVVQEAFMRLHAQFEKVREPRRWLYRTVHNLALNHRRRA
;
A
#
# COMPACT_ATOMS: atom_id res chain seq x y z
N MET A 1 7.96 -44.36 -20.36
CA MET A 1 7.48 -44.57 -18.98
C MET A 1 7.74 -43.30 -18.19
N THR A 2 6.65 -42.58 -17.87
CA THR A 2 6.41 -41.62 -16.76
C THR A 2 7.54 -40.73 -16.25
N VAL A 3 7.46 -39.40 -16.46
CA VAL A 3 6.94 -38.37 -15.51
C VAL A 3 7.88 -38.18 -14.31
N GLY A 4 8.35 -37.00 -13.93
CA GLY A 4 8.09 -35.61 -14.31
C GLY A 4 8.97 -34.73 -13.42
N GLN A 5 9.32 -33.53 -13.90
CA GLN A 5 10.11 -32.56 -13.14
C GLN A 5 9.35 -32.14 -11.87
N PRO A 6 9.97 -32.11 -10.68
CA PRO A 6 9.34 -31.54 -9.51
C PRO A 6 9.54 -30.02 -9.51
N ASN A 7 8.41 -29.33 -9.66
CA ASN A 7 8.04 -28.13 -8.91
C ASN A 7 8.86 -26.85 -9.15
N GLU A 8 8.50 -26.13 -10.21
CA GLU A 8 8.60 -24.68 -10.22
C GLU A 8 7.70 -24.13 -9.11
N VAL A 9 8.30 -23.80 -7.96
CA VAL A 9 7.64 -22.99 -6.94
C VAL A 9 7.31 -21.64 -7.57
N SER A 10 6.08 -21.52 -8.09
CA SER A 10 5.49 -20.25 -8.47
C SER A 10 5.46 -19.39 -7.22
N VAL A 11 6.40 -18.45 -7.13
CA VAL A 11 6.44 -17.45 -6.06
C VAL A 11 5.28 -16.51 -6.29
N GLU A 12 4.08 -16.94 -5.91
CA GLU A 12 2.94 -16.04 -5.88
C GLU A 12 3.30 -14.89 -4.93
N PRO A 13 3.12 -13.63 -5.37
CA PRO A 13 3.40 -12.50 -4.49
C PRO A 13 2.60 -12.67 -3.20
N PRO A 14 3.14 -12.27 -2.04
CA PRO A 14 2.44 -12.42 -0.77
C PRO A 14 1.04 -11.82 -0.91
N ARG A 15 0.02 -12.68 -0.87
CA ARG A 15 -1.37 -12.25 -0.84
C ARG A 15 -1.61 -11.75 0.56
N TRP A 16 -1.77 -10.45 0.72
CA TRP A 16 -2.30 -9.89 1.96
C TRP A 16 -3.74 -10.38 2.09
N GLU A 17 -4.04 -11.10 3.17
CA GLU A 17 -5.36 -11.70 3.36
C GLU A 17 -6.33 -10.67 3.95
N THR A 18 -5.80 -9.71 4.71
CA THR A 18 -6.60 -8.69 5.40
C THR A 18 -6.00 -7.29 5.26
N ILE A 19 -6.82 -6.29 5.55
CA ILE A 19 -6.39 -4.88 5.58
C ILE A 19 -5.51 -4.65 6.81
N GLU A 20 -5.80 -5.32 7.92
CA GLU A 20 -5.08 -5.25 9.18
C GLU A 20 -3.63 -5.72 9.02
N GLU A 21 -3.39 -6.81 8.30
CA GLU A 21 -2.03 -7.27 7.95
C GLU A 21 -1.29 -6.23 7.11
N LEU A 22 -1.99 -5.64 6.15
CA LEU A 22 -1.48 -4.58 5.29
C LEU A 22 -1.11 -3.33 6.07
N PHE A 23 -1.98 -2.94 7.02
CA PHE A 23 -1.76 -1.81 7.90
C PHE A 23 -0.55 -2.05 8.79
N ALA A 24 -0.52 -3.16 9.51
CA ALA A 24 0.60 -3.54 10.37
C ALA A 24 1.94 -3.59 9.61
N ALA A 25 1.92 -4.02 8.34
CA ALA A 25 3.13 -4.10 7.52
C ALA A 25 3.56 -2.76 6.88
N LEU A 26 2.61 -1.88 6.52
CA LEU A 26 2.88 -0.73 5.65
C LEU A 26 2.61 0.63 6.27
N GLU A 27 1.99 0.74 7.44
CA GLU A 27 1.77 2.03 8.11
C GLU A 27 3.09 2.81 8.26
N SER A 28 4.07 2.27 8.99
CA SER A 28 5.34 2.98 9.22
C SER A 28 6.12 3.24 7.92
N PRO A 29 6.25 2.29 6.98
CA PRO A 29 6.86 2.57 5.67
C PRO A 29 6.16 3.67 4.86
N LEU A 30 4.83 3.75 4.89
CA LEU A 30 4.06 4.77 4.17
C LEU A 30 4.15 6.12 4.86
N LEU A 31 4.11 6.17 6.20
CA LEU A 31 4.33 7.39 6.97
C LEU A 31 5.72 7.97 6.70
N ASN A 32 6.76 7.14 6.79
CA ASN A 32 8.13 7.58 6.48
C ASN A 32 8.27 8.09 5.03
N TYR A 33 7.59 7.44 4.09
CA TYR A 33 7.57 7.89 2.70
C TYR A 33 6.85 9.25 2.56
N ALA A 34 5.69 9.40 3.19
CA ALA A 34 4.89 10.61 3.17
C ALA A 34 5.61 11.80 3.85
N VAL A 35 6.20 11.60 5.04
CA VAL A 35 7.00 12.63 5.73
C VAL A 35 8.16 13.11 4.85
N ARG A 36 8.84 12.22 4.12
CA ARG A 36 9.91 12.62 3.19
C ARG A 36 9.44 13.48 2.01
N LEU A 37 8.14 13.49 1.70
CA LEU A 37 7.58 14.27 0.60
C LEU A 37 7.15 15.68 1.02
N PHE A 38 6.72 15.90 2.27
CA PHE A 38 6.17 17.20 2.74
C PHE A 38 6.92 17.79 3.94
N ASN A 39 7.73 17.00 4.65
CA ASN A 39 8.39 17.37 5.90
C ASN A 39 7.42 17.83 7.01
N GLU A 40 6.18 17.36 6.95
CA GLU A 40 5.10 17.64 7.90
C GLU A 40 4.50 16.31 8.35
N LEU A 41 4.61 16.00 9.65
CA LEU A 41 4.18 14.71 10.21
C LEU A 41 2.65 14.58 10.23
N ASP A 42 1.96 15.61 10.73
CA ASP A 42 0.50 15.63 10.85
C ASP A 42 -0.17 15.40 9.48
N VAL A 43 0.32 16.07 8.44
CA VAL A 43 -0.16 15.89 7.06
C VAL A 43 0.14 14.47 6.55
N ALA A 44 1.29 13.90 6.90
CA ALA A 44 1.63 12.54 6.51
C ALA A 44 0.71 11.48 7.15
N GLU A 45 0.36 11.65 8.41
CA GLU A 45 -0.59 10.79 9.12
C GLU A 45 -1.97 10.82 8.44
N ASP A 46 -2.51 12.01 8.20
CA ASP A 46 -3.80 12.20 7.52
C ASP A 46 -3.82 11.55 6.13
N VAL A 47 -2.74 11.73 5.34
CA VAL A 47 -2.61 11.16 4.00
C VAL A 47 -2.58 9.64 4.03
N VAL A 48 -1.84 9.04 4.96
CA VAL A 48 -1.75 7.58 5.08
C VAL A 48 -3.08 7.00 5.56
N GLN A 49 -3.73 7.62 6.55
CA GLN A 49 -5.05 7.21 7.01
C GLN A 49 -6.09 7.25 5.87
N GLU A 50 -6.15 8.36 5.13
CA GLU A 50 -7.03 8.50 3.96
C GLU A 50 -6.75 7.44 2.89
N ALA A 51 -5.48 7.11 2.65
CA ALA A 51 -5.11 6.05 1.71
C ALA A 51 -5.65 4.68 2.15
N PHE A 52 -5.53 4.33 3.44
CA PHE A 52 -6.08 3.08 3.98
C PHE A 52 -7.60 3.07 3.98
N MET A 53 -8.28 4.17 4.31
CA MET A 53 -9.74 4.27 4.24
C MET A 53 -10.24 4.04 2.81
N ARG A 54 -9.57 4.62 1.82
CA ARG A 54 -9.90 4.39 0.40
C ARG A 54 -9.60 2.97 -0.05
N LEU A 55 -8.52 2.35 0.45
CA LEU A 55 -8.24 0.94 0.17
C LEU A 55 -9.34 0.06 0.75
N HIS A 56 -9.74 0.30 2.01
CA HIS A 56 -10.78 -0.47 2.69
C HIS A 56 -12.10 -0.50 1.92
N ALA A 57 -12.52 0.64 1.37
CA ALA A 57 -13.73 0.73 0.56
C ALA A 57 -13.72 -0.11 -0.75
N GLN A 58 -12.55 -0.56 -1.21
CA GLN A 58 -12.40 -1.27 -2.48
C GLN A 58 -11.41 -2.44 -2.40
N PHE A 59 -11.14 -2.96 -1.21
CA PHE A 59 -10.04 -3.90 -0.95
C PHE A 59 -10.13 -5.14 -1.84
N GLU A 60 -11.32 -5.73 -1.95
CA GLU A 60 -11.58 -6.90 -2.81
C GLU A 60 -11.32 -6.66 -4.31
N LYS A 61 -11.33 -5.39 -4.75
CA LYS A 61 -11.12 -5.01 -6.16
C LYS A 61 -9.65 -4.72 -6.46
N VAL A 62 -8.82 -4.50 -5.44
CA VAL A 62 -7.42 -4.09 -5.60
C VAL A 62 -6.52 -5.32 -5.60
N ARG A 63 -5.99 -5.67 -6.78
CA ARG A 63 -5.09 -6.82 -6.94
C ARG A 63 -3.71 -6.62 -6.30
N GLU A 64 -3.22 -5.38 -6.25
CA GLU A 64 -1.90 -5.05 -5.69
C GLU A 64 -2.02 -3.94 -4.60
N PRO A 65 -2.56 -4.25 -3.41
CA PRO A 65 -2.84 -3.25 -2.37
C PRO A 65 -1.63 -2.40 -1.97
N ARG A 66 -0.46 -3.02 -1.82
CA ARG A 66 0.78 -2.30 -1.49
C ARG A 66 1.13 -1.25 -2.55
N ARG A 67 1.19 -1.66 -3.83
CA ARG A 67 1.52 -0.75 -4.93
C ARG A 67 0.48 0.36 -5.04
N TRP A 68 -0.79 0.01 -4.86
CA TRP A 68 -1.91 0.93 -4.87
C TRP A 68 -1.78 1.97 -3.75
N LEU A 69 -1.43 1.57 -2.52
CA LEU A 69 -1.24 2.48 -1.38
C LEU A 69 -0.14 3.51 -1.64
N TYR A 70 1.04 3.10 -2.09
CA TYR A 70 2.12 4.05 -2.40
C TYR A 70 1.71 5.07 -3.47
N ARG A 71 1.00 4.63 -4.51
CA ARG A 71 0.47 5.53 -5.54
C ARG A 71 -0.57 6.49 -4.97
N THR A 72 -1.48 6.00 -4.14
CA THR A 72 -2.54 6.80 -3.52
C THR A 72 -1.94 7.85 -2.58
N VAL A 73 -1.01 7.46 -1.70
CA VAL A 73 -0.26 8.38 -0.83
C VAL A 73 0.44 9.46 -1.66
N HIS A 74 1.15 9.07 -2.73
CA HIS A 74 1.82 10.03 -3.61
C HIS A 74 0.85 11.00 -4.32
N ASN A 75 -0.35 10.54 -4.69
CA ASN A 75 -1.34 11.43 -5.33
C ASN A 75 -1.98 12.38 -4.32
N LEU A 76 -2.31 11.89 -3.12
CA LEU A 76 -2.88 12.70 -2.03
C LEU A 76 -1.89 13.79 -1.58
N ALA A 77 -0.63 13.40 -1.40
CA ALA A 77 0.53 14.26 -1.23
C ALA A 77 0.58 15.44 -2.21
N LEU A 78 0.58 15.13 -3.52
CA LEU A 78 0.64 16.16 -4.57
C LEU A 78 -0.57 17.08 -4.54
N ASN A 79 -1.76 16.57 -4.20
CA ASN A 79 -2.96 17.37 -4.09
C ASN A 79 -2.93 18.30 -2.87
N HIS A 80 -2.39 17.84 -1.74
CA HIS A 80 -2.25 18.65 -0.53
C HIS A 80 -1.34 19.86 -0.79
N ARG A 81 -0.17 19.64 -1.42
CA ARG A 81 0.78 20.70 -1.81
C ARG A 81 0.25 21.71 -2.82
N ARG A 82 -0.82 21.38 -3.55
CA ARG A 82 -1.47 22.30 -4.51
C ARG A 82 -2.56 23.16 -3.87
N ARG A 83 -3.04 22.76 -2.69
CA ARG A 83 -4.14 23.42 -1.97
C ARG A 83 -3.66 24.27 -0.78
N ALA A 84 -2.49 23.96 -0.25
CA ALA A 84 -1.73 24.82 0.66
C ALA A 84 -1.08 25.99 -0.12
#